data_AF-A0A3D4XBT6-F1
#
_entry.id   AF-A0A3D4XBT6-F1
#
_cell.length_a   1.000
_cell.length_b   1.000
_cell.length_c   1.000
_cell.angle_alpha   90.00
_cell.angle_beta   90.00
_cell.angle_gamma   90.00
#
_symmetry.space_group_name_H-M   'P 1'
#
loop_
_entity.id
_entity.type
_entity.pdbx_description
1 polymer ?
#
loop_
_entity_poly.entity_id
_entity_poly.type
_entity_poly.pdbx_seq_one_letter_code
_entity_poly.pdbx_strand_id
1 'polypeptide(L)'
;MWIADQWRDYELLDCGGGERLERWDRRFLVRPDPQAIWETPRTDPAWSRADARYHRSRSGGGHWEKNALPESWKIRYRDLTFQVKPMNFKHTGL
;
A
#
# COMPACT_ATOMS: atom_id res chain seq x y z
N MET A 1 -21.46 -11.87 -0.41
CA MET A 1 -20.32 -10.97 -0.19
C MET A 1 -19.17 -11.48 -1.03
N TRP A 2 -18.56 -10.65 -1.88
CA TRP A 2 -17.41 -11.04 -2.69
C TRP A 2 -16.13 -10.72 -1.91
N ILE A 3 -15.22 -11.70 -1.79
CA ILE A 3 -13.94 -11.55 -1.08
C ILE A 3 -12.82 -11.81 -2.10
N ALA A 4 -11.81 -10.95 -2.11
CA ALA A 4 -10.65 -11.07 -2.99
C ALA A 4 -9.48 -11.77 -2.28
N ASP A 5 -9.63 -13.07 -1.99
CA ASP A 5 -8.68 -13.87 -1.20
C ASP A 5 -7.66 -14.67 -2.03
N GLN A 6 -7.73 -14.56 -3.37
CA GLN A 6 -6.86 -15.30 -4.29
C GLN A 6 -5.57 -14.56 -4.66
N TRP A 7 -5.31 -13.40 -4.05
CA TRP A 7 -4.07 -12.66 -4.24
C TRP A 7 -2.91 -13.34 -3.49
N ARG A 8 -1.76 -13.47 -4.15
CA ARG A 8 -0.51 -13.97 -3.54
C ARG A 8 0.55 -12.87 -3.46
N ASP A 9 0.64 -12.11 -4.55
CA ASP A 9 1.58 -11.00 -4.69
C ASP A 9 0.97 -9.68 -4.16
N TYR A 10 -0.24 -9.68 -3.61
CA TYR A 10 -0.82 -8.56 -2.89
C TYR A 10 -1.43 -9.04 -1.57
N GLU A 11 -1.22 -8.27 -0.50
CA GLU A 11 -1.81 -8.55 0.81
C GLU A 11 -2.03 -7.25 1.58
N LEU A 12 -3.20 -7.12 2.21
CA LEU A 12 -3.46 -6.10 3.22
C LEU A 12 -3.05 -6.68 4.58
N LEU A 13 -1.92 -6.23 5.12
CA LEU A 13 -1.33 -6.79 6.34
C LEU A 13 -1.99 -6.23 7.60
N ASP A 14 -2.22 -4.91 7.61
CA ASP A 14 -2.80 -4.20 8.74
C ASP A 14 -3.51 -2.93 8.25
N CYS A 15 -4.53 -2.49 8.98
CA CYS A 15 -5.19 -1.22 8.74
C CYS A 15 -5.81 -0.70 10.02
N GLY A 16 -5.73 0.61 10.23
CA GLY A 16 -6.21 1.29 11.42
C GLY A 16 -5.58 2.67 11.56
N GLY A 17 -6.12 3.54 12.42
CA GLY A 17 -5.65 4.91 12.62
C GLY A 17 -5.64 5.73 11.33
N GLY A 18 -6.57 5.46 10.40
CA GLY A 18 -6.69 6.14 9.11
C GLY A 18 -5.65 5.75 8.06
N GLU A 19 -4.87 4.69 8.29
CA GLU A 19 -3.85 4.19 7.36
C GLU A 19 -4.01 2.69 7.13
N ARG A 20 -3.39 2.21 6.05
CA ARG A 20 -3.23 0.79 5.77
C ARG A 20 -1.81 0.44 5.36
N LEU A 21 -1.38 -0.75 5.77
CA LEU A 21 -0.11 -1.37 5.45
C LEU A 21 -0.36 -2.49 4.44
N GLU A 22 0.26 -2.37 3.27
CA GLU A 22 0.05 -3.27 2.14
C GLU A 22 1.37 -3.86 1.70
N ARG A 23 1.38 -5.16 1.37
CA ARG A 23 2.49 -5.84 0.71
C ARG A 23 2.15 -6.06 -0.75
N TRP A 24 3.02 -5.55 -1.64
CA TRP A 24 2.98 -5.71 -3.08
C TRP A 24 4.24 -6.45 -3.50
N ASP A 25 4.13 -7.77 -3.69
CA ASP A 25 5.24 -8.72 -3.84
C ASP A 25 6.23 -8.60 -2.67
N ARG A 26 7.40 -8.00 -2.92
CA ARG A 26 8.45 -7.75 -1.91
C ARG A 26 8.42 -6.33 -1.33
N ARG A 27 7.45 -5.51 -1.72
CA ARG A 27 7.39 -4.08 -1.40
C ARG A 27 6.29 -3.78 -0.40
N PHE A 28 6.60 -3.01 0.62
CA PHE A 28 5.67 -2.60 1.67
C PHE A 28 5.31 -1.14 1.49
N LEU A 29 4.02 -0.85 1.37
CA LEU A 29 3.50 0.50 1.19
C LEU A 29 2.57 0.86 2.34
N VAL A 30 2.71 2.09 2.84
CA VAL A 30 1.73 2.68 3.76
C VAL A 30 0.91 3.73 3.02
N ARG A 31 -0.42 3.58 3.02
CA ARG A 31 -1.34 4.51 2.35
C ARG A 31 -2.44 5.01 3.27
N PRO A 32 -2.94 6.24 3.07
CA PRO A 32 -4.11 6.73 3.79
C PRO A 32 -5.39 5.98 3.40
N ASP A 33 -6.09 5.46 4.40
CA ASP A 33 -7.40 4.84 4.29
C ASP A 33 -8.35 5.42 5.35
N PRO A 34 -9.11 6.50 5.01
CA PRO A 34 -9.92 7.22 5.97
C PRO A 34 -11.09 6.41 6.54
N GLN A 35 -11.38 5.22 5.98
CA GLN A 35 -12.42 4.33 6.49
C GLN A 35 -11.89 3.35 7.55
N ALA A 36 -10.57 3.17 7.65
CA ALA A 36 -9.92 2.38 8.69
C ALA A 36 -9.84 3.18 10.02
N ILE A 37 -11.02 3.49 10.59
CA ILE A 37 -11.18 4.38 11.76
C ILE A 37 -10.88 3.70 13.10
N TRP A 38 -10.68 2.38 13.12
CA TRP A 38 -10.31 1.64 14.31
C TRP A 38 -8.81 1.73 14.57
N GLU A 39 -8.39 1.50 15.81
CA GLU A 39 -6.97 1.45 16.17
C GLU A 39 -6.48 0.00 16.17
N THR A 40 -5.25 -0.21 15.73
CA THR A 40 -4.56 -1.49 15.84
C THR A 40 -3.26 -1.30 16.62
N PRO A 41 -2.72 -2.33 17.26
CA PRO A 41 -1.43 -2.24 17.94
C PRO A 41 -0.25 -1.89 17.02
N ARG A 42 -0.44 -1.93 15.69
CA ARG A 42 0.59 -1.68 14.66
C ARG A 42 1.91 -2.41 14.95
N THR A 43 1.81 -3.69 15.33
CA THR A 43 2.96 -4.52 15.73
C THR A 43 3.84 -4.95 14.56
N ASP A 44 3.34 -4.90 13.32
CA ASP A 44 4.13 -5.23 12.15
C ASP A 44 5.27 -4.21 11.96
N PRO A 45 6.55 -4.63 11.98
CA PRO A 45 7.69 -3.74 11.80
C PRO A 45 7.67 -2.95 10.48
N ALA A 46 6.96 -3.45 9.45
CA ALA A 46 6.82 -2.79 8.16
C ALA A 46 6.10 -1.45 8.25
N TRP A 47 5.33 -1.15 9.30
CA TRP A 47 4.82 0.20 9.57
C TRP A 47 5.92 1.26 9.66
N SER A 48 7.07 0.87 10.23
CA SER A 48 8.25 1.73 10.43
C SER A 48 9.28 1.60 9.31
N ARG A 49 9.26 0.48 8.57
CA ARG A 49 10.27 0.12 7.55
C ARG A 49 9.71 0.07 6.12
N ALA A 50 8.53 0.62 5.88
CA ALA A 50 7.89 0.59 4.57
C ALA A 50 8.81 1.15 3.47
N ASP A 51 8.77 0.53 2.29
CA ASP A 51 9.50 0.99 1.11
C ASP A 51 9.01 2.37 0.65
N ALA A 52 7.71 2.67 0.84
CA ALA A 52 7.18 4.01 0.67
C ALA A 52 5.92 4.28 1.50
N ARG A 53 5.72 5.56 1.84
CA ARG A 53 4.52 6.07 2.51
C ARG A 53 3.92 7.23 1.70
N TYR A 54 2.60 7.25 1.54
CA TYR A 54 1.93 8.39 0.91
C TYR A 54 1.42 9.38 1.96
N HIS A 55 1.95 10.60 1.92
CA HIS A 55 1.55 11.70 2.80
C HIS A 55 0.50 12.56 2.11
N ARG A 56 -0.69 12.66 2.69
CA ARG A 56 -1.73 13.59 2.21
C ARG A 56 -1.36 15.03 2.55
N SER A 57 -1.57 15.94 1.60
CA SER A 57 -1.48 17.38 1.85
C SER A 57 -2.84 17.93 2.31
N ARG A 58 -2.81 18.94 3.19
CA ARG A 58 -4.01 19.70 3.60
C ARG A 58 -4.61 20.55 2.48
N SER A 59 -3.79 20.96 1.50
CA SER A 59 -4.23 21.73 0.32
C SER A 59 -4.77 20.87 -0.83
N GLY A 60 -4.89 19.55 -0.62
CA GLY A 60 -5.26 18.59 -1.65
C GLY A 60 -4.06 17.87 -2.25
N GLY A 61 -4.27 16.63 -2.72
CA GLY A 61 -3.20 15.76 -3.20
C GLY A 61 -2.31 15.23 -2.08
N GLY A 62 -1.02 15.15 -2.34
CA GLY A 62 -0.03 14.54 -1.45
C GLY A 62 1.21 14.10 -2.22
N HIS A 63 2.14 13.47 -1.53
CA HIS A 63 3.38 12.97 -2.13
C HIS A 63 3.78 11.62 -1.56
N TRP A 64 4.58 10.88 -2.33
CA TRP A 64 5.22 9.66 -1.88
C TRP A 64 6.56 10.00 -1.25
N GLU A 65 6.75 9.63 0.01
CA GLU A 65 8.07 9.47 0.60
C GLU A 65 8.56 8.06 0.24
N LYS A 66 9.62 7.97 -0.57
CA LYS A 66 10.15 6.71 -1.08
C LYS A 66 11.53 6.46 -0.46
N ASN A 67 11.70 5.27 0.12
CA ASN A 67 12.97 4.80 0.66
C ASN A 67 13.72 3.96 -0.38
N ALA A 68 13.45 2.66 -0.42
CA ALA A 68 14.10 1.69 -1.31
C ALA A 68 13.15 1.15 -2.39
N LEU A 69 12.17 1.96 -2.80
CA LEU A 69 11.13 1.54 -3.74
C LEU A 69 11.59 1.71 -5.20
N PRO A 70 11.52 0.66 -6.04
CA PRO A 70 11.83 0.78 -7.47
C PRO A 70 10.81 1.67 -8.19
N GLU A 71 11.18 2.18 -9.37
CA GLU A 71 10.28 3.01 -10.19
C GLU A 71 8.98 2.27 -10.54
N SER A 72 9.10 0.99 -10.86
CA SER A 72 7.97 0.08 -11.03
C SER A 72 8.38 -1.37 -10.74
N TRP A 73 7.41 -2.22 -10.43
CA TRP A 73 7.61 -3.66 -10.25
C TRP A 73 6.41 -4.44 -10.79
N LYS A 74 6.58 -5.76 -10.93
CA LYS A 74 5.54 -6.65 -11.43
C LYS A 74 4.89 -7.40 -10.27
N ILE A 75 3.58 -7.56 -10.33
CA ILE A 75 2.81 -8.45 -9.47
C ILE A 75 1.97 -9.38 -10.34
N ARG A 76 1.55 -10.53 -9.79
CA ARG A 76 0.70 -11.48 -10.50
C ARG A 76 -0.62 -11.72 -9.78
N TYR A 77 -1.63 -11.98 -10.58
CA TYR A 77 -2.90 -12.54 -10.14
C TYR A 77 -3.32 -13.62 -11.12
N ARG A 78 -3.30 -14.88 -10.67
CA ARG A 78 -3.50 -16.04 -11.56
C ARG A 78 -2.54 -15.96 -12.75
N ASP A 79 -3.07 -15.98 -13.97
CA ASP A 79 -2.30 -15.96 -15.21
C ASP A 79 -1.98 -14.54 -15.71
N LEU A 80 -2.39 -13.51 -14.97
CA LEU A 80 -2.19 -12.10 -15.33
C LEU A 80 -0.97 -11.53 -14.59
N THR A 81 -0.21 -10.70 -15.30
CA THR A 81 0.89 -9.91 -14.74
C THR A 81 0.59 -8.43 -14.89
N PHE A 82 0.71 -7.69 -13.80
CA PHE A 82 0.46 -6.25 -13.74
C PHE A 82 1.75 -5.50 -13.41
N GLN A 83 1.87 -4.29 -13.93
CA GLN A 83 2.92 -3.35 -13.53
C GLN A 83 2.36 -2.38 -12.48
N VAL A 84 3.03 -2.31 -11.34
CA VAL A 84 2.69 -1.44 -10.21
C VAL A 84 3.75 -0.36 -10.11
N LYS A 85 3.32 0.87 -9.86
CA LYS A 85 4.23 2.00 -9.55
C LYS A 85 3.54 3.09 -8.74
N PRO A 86 4.26 3.85 -7.90
CA PRO A 86 3.74 5.04 -7.27
C PRO A 86 3.41 6.09 -8.32
N MET A 87 2.17 6.60 -8.30
CA MET A 87 1.72 7.67 -9.17
C MET A 87 1.77 9.02 -8.44
N ASN A 88 1.37 10.11 -9.11
CA ASN A 88 1.30 11.44 -8.46
C ASN A 88 0.31 11.48 -7.28
N PHE A 89 -0.67 10.58 -7.29
CA PHE A 89 -1.64 10.39 -6.21
C PHE A 89 -1.35 9.11 -5.42
N LYS A 90 -2.18 8.83 -4.40
CA LYS A 90 -2.09 7.59 -3.59
C LYS A 90 -2.25 6.27 -4.38
N HIS A 91 -2.61 6.33 -5.66
CA HIS A 91 -2.82 5.16 -6.51
C HIS A 91 -1.50 4.51 -6.92
N THR A 92 -1.58 3.20 -7.16
CA THR A 92 -0.46 2.32 -7.50
C THR A 92 -0.57 1.75 -8.93
N GLY A 93 -1.61 2.13 -9.67
CA GLY A 93 -1.87 1.69 -11.04
C GLY A 93 -2.72 0.42 -11.16
N LEU A 94 -3.07 -0.21 -10.03
CA LEU A 94 -3.98 -1.34 -9.91
C LEU A 94 -4.89 -1.13 -8.70
#